data_AF-A0A1X7UBM2-F1
#
_entry.id   AF-A0A1X7UBM2-F1
#
_cell.length_a   1.000
_cell.length_b   1.000
_cell.length_c   1.000
_cell.angle_alpha   90.00
_cell.angle_beta   90.00
_cell.angle_gamma   90.00
#
_symmetry.space_group_name_H-M   'P 1'
#
loop_
_entity.id
_entity.type
_entity.pdbx_description
1 polymer ?
#
loop_
_entity_poly.entity_id
_entity_poly.type
_entity_poly.pdbx_seq_one_letter_code
_entity_poly.pdbx_strand_id
1 'polypeptide(L)'
;MPDKLLASFLERGICYGFRIGFNRSSQLKSATSNMGSVFEQPEMVSIHIAEEVAAGRLLPATAIQQSPIGIIPKKNKANKFRMIVDLLSPIVQSINDGICKEDYSFHYASVTDTAQSIVACGCGALMAKLNLKAAYRMVPVHPEDNPLLGIEWDSTV
;
A
#
# COMPACT_ATOMS: atom_id res chain seq x y z
N MET A 1 -10.95 -27.46 -13.29
CA MET A 1 -9.48 -27.37 -13.37
C MET A 1 -9.06 -25.97 -12.91
N PRO A 2 -7.92 -25.79 -12.22
CA PRO A 2 -7.50 -24.45 -11.81
C PRO A 2 -7.16 -23.58 -13.01
N ASP A 3 -7.44 -22.28 -12.90
CA ASP A 3 -7.11 -21.28 -13.92
C ASP A 3 -5.58 -21.15 -14.03
N LYS A 4 -5.03 -21.66 -15.14
CA LYS A 4 -3.58 -21.65 -15.39
C LYS A 4 -3.03 -20.24 -15.61
N LEU A 5 -3.82 -19.34 -16.18
CA LEU A 5 -3.40 -17.96 -16.42
C LEU A 5 -3.29 -17.21 -15.11
N LEU A 6 -4.31 -17.32 -14.25
CA LEU A 6 -4.30 -16.74 -12.92
C LEU A 6 -3.15 -17.31 -12.07
N ALA A 7 -2.96 -18.63 -12.07
CA ALA A 7 -1.87 -19.25 -11.33
C ALA A 7 -0.50 -18.72 -11.77
N SER A 8 -0.27 -18.63 -13.09
CA SER A 8 0.98 -18.11 -13.64
C SER A 8 1.18 -16.62 -13.35
N PHE A 9 0.09 -15.83 -13.35
CA PHE A 9 0.13 -14.42 -12.98
C PHE A 9 0.52 -14.23 -11.51
N LEU A 10 -0.10 -14.99 -10.61
CA LEU A 10 0.19 -14.94 -9.17
C LEU A 10 1.61 -15.41 -8.88
N GLU A 11 2.07 -16.50 -9.48
CA GLU A 11 3.44 -16.99 -9.33
C GLU A 11 4.45 -15.91 -9.74
N ARG A 12 4.30 -15.34 -10.93
CA ARG A 12 5.17 -14.25 -11.40
C ARG A 12 5.15 -13.05 -10.45
N GLY A 13 3.96 -12.63 -10.01
CA GLY A 13 3.84 -11.49 -9.11
C GLY A 13 4.46 -11.76 -7.73
N ILE A 14 4.35 -12.98 -7.20
CA ILE A 14 4.98 -13.36 -5.93
C ILE A 14 6.52 -13.39 -6.07
N CYS A 15 7.05 -13.91 -7.18
CA CYS A 15 8.49 -14.04 -7.39
C CYS A 15 9.17 -12.72 -7.80
N TYR A 16 8.50 -11.89 -8.60
CA TYR A 16 9.11 -10.73 -9.27
C TYR A 16 8.41 -9.39 -9.00
N GLY A 17 7.32 -9.41 -8.23
CA GLY A 17 6.53 -8.22 -7.91
C GLY A 17 5.37 -7.97 -8.88
N PHE A 18 4.33 -7.32 -8.35
CA PHE A 18 3.15 -6.90 -9.10
C PHE A 18 3.29 -5.47 -9.60
N ARG A 19 2.79 -5.22 -10.81
CA ARG A 19 2.66 -3.85 -11.34
C ARG A 19 1.54 -3.11 -10.61
N ILE A 20 1.77 -1.84 -10.29
CA ILE A 20 0.77 -1.01 -9.60
C ILE A 20 -0.24 -0.38 -10.56
N GLY A 21 -0.03 -0.53 -11.88
CA GLY A 21 -0.97 -0.07 -12.90
C GLY A 21 -0.85 1.39 -13.31
N PHE A 22 0.21 2.06 -12.87
CA PHE A 22 0.47 3.45 -13.24
C PHE A 22 0.78 3.57 -14.74
N ASN A 23 0.03 4.40 -15.45
CA ASN A 23 0.32 4.73 -16.84
C ASN A 23 1.57 5.61 -16.92
N ARG A 24 2.66 5.07 -17.47
CA ARG A 24 3.95 5.75 -17.60
C ARG A 24 3.93 6.98 -18.51
N SER A 25 2.87 7.20 -19.31
CA SER A 25 2.71 8.44 -20.08
C SER A 25 2.09 9.58 -19.27
N SER A 26 1.55 9.30 -18.08
CA SER A 26 0.95 10.30 -17.20
C SER A 26 2.01 11.19 -16.57
N GLN A 27 1.70 12.48 -16.44
CA GLN A 27 2.59 13.43 -15.78
C GLN A 27 2.51 13.27 -14.26
N LEU A 28 3.67 13.40 -13.62
CA LEU A 28 3.81 13.34 -12.17
C LEU A 28 4.37 14.64 -11.64
N LYS A 29 3.98 14.97 -10.42
CA LYS A 29 4.52 16.12 -9.69
C LYS A 29 4.76 15.72 -8.24
N SER A 30 6.02 15.68 -7.82
CA SER A 30 6.37 15.40 -6.43
C SER A 30 5.76 16.42 -5.48
N ALA A 31 5.39 15.97 -4.29
CA ALA A 31 4.98 16.85 -3.22
C ALA A 31 6.15 17.73 -2.77
N THR A 32 5.84 18.96 -2.39
CA THR A 32 6.84 19.94 -1.93
C THR A 32 7.11 19.85 -0.43
N SER A 33 6.23 19.17 0.33
CA SER A 33 6.31 19.09 1.78
C SER A 33 5.49 17.94 2.33
N ASN A 34 5.93 17.36 3.44
CA ASN A 34 5.15 16.41 4.23
C ASN A 34 4.01 17.09 5.00
N MET A 35 3.07 16.30 5.53
CA MET A 35 1.95 16.80 6.32
C MET A 35 2.42 17.37 7.67
N GLY A 36 1.71 18.35 8.22
CA GLY A 36 2.08 18.97 9.52
C GLY A 36 2.35 17.97 10.65
N SER A 37 1.60 16.86 10.68
CA SER A 37 1.69 15.86 11.75
C SER A 37 3.05 15.20 11.89
N VAL A 38 3.86 15.07 10.83
CA VAL A 38 5.20 14.46 10.96
C VAL A 38 6.18 15.38 11.68
N PHE A 39 5.97 16.69 11.63
CA PHE A 39 6.82 17.69 12.30
C PHE A 39 6.47 17.85 13.78
N GLU A 40 5.30 17.39 14.22
CA GLU A 40 4.93 17.37 15.64
C GLU A 40 5.68 16.28 16.42
N GLN A 41 6.10 15.21 15.74
CA GLN A 41 6.81 14.07 16.36
C GLN A 41 7.94 13.52 15.46
N PRO A 42 8.93 14.36 15.07
CA PRO A 42 9.91 14.01 14.05
C PRO A 42 10.81 12.83 14.46
N GLU A 43 11.21 12.75 15.73
CA GLU A 43 12.03 11.64 16.24
C GLU A 43 11.33 10.29 16.07
N MET A 44 10.03 10.22 16.35
CA MET A 44 9.24 9.01 16.18
C MET A 44 9.13 8.60 14.70
N VAL A 45 9.06 9.58 13.78
CA VAL A 45 9.04 9.32 12.34
C VAL A 45 10.39 8.78 11.88
N SER A 46 11.51 9.39 12.28
CA SER A 46 12.86 8.91 11.95
C SER A 46 13.11 7.49 12.44
N ILE A 47 12.73 7.17 13.68
CA ILE A 47 12.83 5.80 14.23
C ILE A 47 12.01 4.83 13.37
N HIS A 48 10.78 5.18 13.03
CA HIS A 48 9.93 4.31 12.23
C HIS A 48 10.47 4.06 10.83
N ILE A 49 10.99 5.09 10.15
CA ILE A 49 11.60 4.95 8.83
C ILE A 49 12.84 4.05 8.92
N ALA A 50 13.69 4.23 9.93
CA ALA A 50 14.84 3.36 10.17
C ALA A 50 14.43 1.91 10.40
N GLU A 51 13.35 1.64 11.15
CA GLU A 51 12.78 0.29 11.33
C GLU A 51 12.26 -0.32 10.01
N GLU A 52 11.65 0.49 9.13
CA GLU A 52 11.16 0.04 7.84
C GLU A 52 12.32 -0.24 6.85
N VAL A 53 13.39 0.57 6.88
CA VAL A 53 14.62 0.36 6.12
C VAL A 53 15.35 -0.89 6.61
N ALA A 54 15.56 -1.04 7.92
CA ALA A 54 16.23 -2.19 8.51
C ALA A 54 15.49 -3.51 8.20
N ALA A 55 14.18 -3.45 7.99
CA ALA A 55 13.37 -4.59 7.61
C ALA A 55 13.20 -4.77 6.10
N GLY A 56 13.92 -4.00 5.27
CA GLY A 56 13.91 -4.10 3.81
C GLY A 56 12.60 -3.69 3.14
N ARG A 57 11.73 -2.93 3.84
CA ARG A 57 10.43 -2.47 3.32
C ARG A 57 10.50 -1.09 2.69
N LEU A 58 11.45 -0.28 3.14
CA LEU A 58 11.92 0.91 2.45
C LEU A 58 13.36 0.68 2.04
N LEU A 59 13.74 1.19 0.88
CA LEU A 59 15.09 1.08 0.35
C LEU A 59 15.57 2.47 -0.03
N PRO A 60 16.80 2.86 0.37
CA PRO A 60 17.35 4.12 -0.06
C PRO A 60 17.52 4.15 -1.58
N ALA A 61 16.87 5.10 -2.25
CA ALA A 61 16.83 5.17 -3.70
C ALA A 61 16.38 6.53 -4.21
N THR A 62 16.81 6.90 -5.42
CA THR A 62 16.23 8.04 -6.13
C THR A 62 14.83 7.68 -6.62
N ALA A 63 13.83 8.41 -6.14
CA ALA A 63 12.44 8.26 -6.58
C ALA A 63 12.14 9.15 -7.79
N ILE A 64 11.24 8.68 -8.66
CA ILE A 64 10.65 9.49 -9.75
C ILE A 64 9.54 10.39 -9.19
N GLN A 65 8.81 9.90 -8.19
CA GLN A 65 7.74 10.63 -7.51
C GLN A 65 7.94 10.53 -6.01
N GLN A 66 7.78 11.66 -5.33
CA GLN A 66 7.79 11.74 -3.87
C GLN A 66 6.39 12.10 -3.39
N SER A 67 5.76 11.16 -2.69
CA SER A 67 4.47 11.38 -2.03
C SER A 67 4.68 11.87 -0.60
N PRO A 68 3.84 12.81 -0.12
CA PRO A 68 4.00 13.35 1.20
C PRO A 68 3.58 12.31 2.24
N ILE A 69 4.31 12.29 3.35
CA ILE A 69 3.99 11.44 4.49
C ILE A 69 3.26 12.19 5.60
N GLY A 70 2.41 11.48 6.31
CA GLY A 70 1.69 11.94 7.49
C GLY A 70 1.64 10.86 8.57
N ILE A 71 1.41 11.24 9.82
CA ILE A 71 1.18 10.28 10.90
C ILE A 71 -0.21 10.45 11.52
N ILE A 72 -0.83 9.32 11.87
CA ILE A 72 -2.08 9.26 12.66
C ILE A 72 -1.86 8.41 13.92
N PRO A 73 -2.11 8.94 15.12
CA PRO A 73 -2.02 8.17 16.36
C PRO A 73 -2.94 6.95 16.38
N LYS A 74 -2.47 5.82 16.89
CA LYS A 74 -3.33 4.65 17.16
C LYS A 74 -4.09 4.87 18.45
N LYS A 75 -5.42 4.76 18.39
CA LYS A 75 -6.29 4.79 19.57
C LYS A 75 -5.79 3.81 20.64
N ASN A 76 -5.73 4.26 21.89
CA ASN A 76 -5.35 3.48 23.06
C ASN A 76 -3.93 2.88 23.04
N LYS A 77 -3.00 3.44 22.25
CA LYS A 77 -1.59 3.04 22.26
C LYS A 77 -0.69 4.27 22.23
N ALA A 78 -0.18 4.65 23.39
CA ALA A 78 0.81 5.72 23.49
C ALA A 78 2.01 5.42 22.58
N ASN A 79 2.51 6.46 21.91
CA ASN A 79 3.69 6.40 21.04
C ASN A 79 3.62 5.37 19.91
N LYS A 80 2.40 5.00 19.47
CA LYS A 80 2.19 4.20 18.27
C LYS A 80 1.32 4.95 17.29
N PHE A 81 1.77 5.02 16.05
CA PHE A 81 1.06 5.69 14.97
C PHE A 81 0.89 4.77 13.76
N ARG A 82 0.18 5.28 12.76
CA ARG A 82 0.16 4.79 11.39
C ARG A 82 0.78 5.88 10.54
N MET A 83 1.87 5.57 9.86
CA MET A 83 2.35 6.40 8.77
C MET A 83 1.41 6.23 7.58
N ILE A 84 1.08 7.35 6.95
CA ILE A 84 0.31 7.44 5.71
C ILE A 84 1.25 7.99 4.65
N VAL A 85 1.26 7.35 3.49
CA VAL A 85 1.86 7.89 2.27
C VAL A 85 0.70 8.34 1.40
N ASP A 86 0.64 9.63 1.08
CA ASP A 86 -0.47 10.19 0.33
C ASP A 86 -0.22 10.09 -1.18
N LEU A 87 -0.72 8.99 -1.75
CA LEU A 87 -0.65 8.71 -3.18
C LEU A 87 -1.72 9.46 -4.00
N LEU A 88 -2.53 10.32 -3.36
CA LEU A 88 -3.52 11.20 -4.01
C LEU A 88 -3.02 12.64 -4.17
N SER A 89 -1.83 12.95 -3.64
CA SER A 89 -1.26 14.29 -3.68
C SER A 89 -0.10 14.39 -4.68
N PRO A 90 0.01 15.50 -5.43
CA PRO A 90 -1.00 16.55 -5.60
C PRO A 90 -2.14 16.09 -6.51
N ILE A 91 -3.33 16.67 -6.35
CA ILE A 91 -4.50 16.35 -7.19
C ILE A 91 -4.14 16.56 -8.67
N VAL A 92 -4.59 15.64 -9.53
CA VAL A 92 -4.38 15.57 -11.00
C VAL A 92 -3.02 14.99 -11.42
N GLN A 93 -1.98 15.12 -10.60
CA GLN A 93 -0.61 14.69 -10.94
C GLN A 93 -0.03 13.74 -9.89
N SER A 94 -0.91 13.01 -9.19
CA SER A 94 -0.55 12.00 -8.20
C SER A 94 -0.37 10.62 -8.85
N ILE A 95 0.15 9.67 -8.07
CA ILE A 95 0.24 8.27 -8.49
C ILE A 95 -1.14 7.72 -8.84
N ASN A 96 -2.13 7.95 -7.97
CA ASN A 96 -3.45 7.40 -8.18
C ASN A 96 -4.19 8.02 -9.37
N ASP A 97 -3.87 9.26 -9.76
CA ASP A 97 -4.45 9.89 -10.97
C ASP A 97 -3.97 9.21 -12.26
N GLY A 98 -2.78 8.59 -12.24
CA GLY A 98 -2.24 7.85 -13.38
C GLY A 98 -2.68 6.39 -13.47
N ILE A 99 -3.49 5.90 -12.53
CA ILE A 99 -4.03 4.52 -12.55
C ILE A 99 -5.45 4.54 -13.15
N CYS A 100 -5.65 3.77 -14.21
CA CYS A 100 -6.95 3.61 -14.87
C CYS A 100 -7.95 2.92 -13.92
N LYS A 101 -9.06 3.58 -13.60
CA LYS A 101 -10.02 3.06 -12.61
C LYS A 101 -10.80 1.86 -13.14
N GLU A 102 -11.00 1.81 -14.44
CA GLU A 102 -11.71 0.76 -15.14
C GLU A 102 -10.90 -0.55 -15.09
N ASP A 103 -9.59 -0.47 -15.34
CA ASP A 103 -8.68 -1.62 -15.32
C ASP A 103 -8.37 -2.12 -13.90
N TYR A 104 -8.43 -1.23 -12.90
CA TYR A 104 -8.09 -1.52 -11.50
C TYR A 104 -9.29 -1.32 -10.56
N SER A 105 -10.50 -1.64 -11.05
CA SER A 105 -11.69 -1.61 -10.22
C SER A 105 -11.65 -2.69 -9.14
N PHE A 106 -12.02 -2.33 -7.91
CA PHE A 106 -12.05 -3.24 -6.77
C PHE A 106 -13.49 -3.47 -6.31
N HIS A 107 -13.94 -4.73 -6.31
CA HIS A 107 -15.25 -5.12 -5.80
C HIS A 107 -15.12 -5.72 -4.41
N TYR A 108 -15.70 -5.05 -3.41
CA TYR A 108 -15.82 -5.60 -2.07
C TYR A 108 -16.92 -6.68 -2.06
N ALA A 109 -16.62 -7.84 -1.47
CA ALA A 109 -17.66 -8.79 -1.10
C ALA A 109 -18.63 -8.12 -0.12
N SER A 110 -19.92 -8.18 -0.39
CA SER A 110 -20.93 -7.57 0.46
C SER A 110 -21.20 -8.42 1.71
N VAL A 111 -21.79 -7.80 2.72
CA VAL A 111 -22.30 -8.52 3.91
C VAL A 111 -23.33 -9.56 3.49
N THR A 112 -24.15 -9.24 2.48
CA THR A 112 -25.15 -10.16 1.94
C THR A 112 -24.49 -11.39 1.30
N ASP A 113 -23.48 -11.21 0.45
CA ASP A 113 -22.75 -12.32 -0.19
C ASP A 113 -22.13 -13.24 0.87
N THR A 114 -21.55 -12.63 1.90
CA THR A 114 -20.97 -13.35 3.03
C THR A 114 -22.03 -14.12 3.82
N ALA A 115 -23.16 -13.48 4.14
CA ALA A 115 -24.26 -14.11 4.88
C ALA A 115 -24.88 -15.28 4.10
N GLN A 116 -25.10 -15.11 2.80
CA GLN A 116 -25.58 -16.18 1.93
C GLN A 116 -24.60 -17.37 1.89
N SER A 117 -23.30 -17.09 1.81
CA SER A 117 -22.26 -18.13 1.86
C SER A 117 -22.30 -18.91 3.17
N ILE A 118 -22.52 -18.23 4.30
CA ILE A 118 -22.63 -18.88 5.63
C ILE A 118 -23.88 -19.74 5.72
N VAL A 119 -25.03 -19.24 5.26
CA VAL A 119 -26.30 -20.00 5.26
C VAL A 119 -26.16 -21.25 4.39
N ALA A 120 -25.49 -21.15 3.24
CA ALA A 120 -25.25 -22.26 2.34
C ALA A 120 -24.37 -23.37 2.96
N CYS A 121 -23.52 -23.07 3.94
CA CYS A 121 -22.76 -24.09 4.68
C CYS A 121 -23.63 -24.98 5.58
N GLY A 122 -24.85 -24.54 5.92
CA GLY A 122 -25.82 -25.31 6.69
C GLY A 122 -25.66 -25.23 8.21
N CYS A 123 -26.64 -25.81 8.90
CA CYS A 123 -26.66 -25.84 10.37
C CYS A 123 -25.53 -26.72 10.92
N GLY A 124 -24.84 -26.24 11.95
CA GLY A 124 -23.71 -26.95 12.56
C GLY A 124 -22.36 -26.75 11.87
N ALA A 125 -22.30 -25.91 10.82
CA ALA A 125 -21.05 -25.56 10.17
C ALA A 125 -20.09 -24.82 11.15
N LEU A 126 -18.82 -25.21 11.13
CA LEU A 126 -17.76 -24.57 11.90
C LEU A 126 -17.12 -23.45 11.07
N MET A 127 -16.81 -22.32 11.72
CA MET A 127 -16.18 -21.17 11.07
C MET A 127 -14.82 -20.86 11.71
N ALA A 128 -13.82 -20.63 10.86
CA ALA A 128 -12.54 -20.05 11.25
C ALA A 128 -12.33 -18.72 10.54
N LYS A 129 -11.88 -17.71 11.28
CA LYS A 129 -11.50 -16.41 10.72
C LYS A 129 -9.98 -16.27 10.77
N LEU A 130 -9.36 -16.22 9.60
CA LEU A 130 -7.94 -15.89 9.47
C LEU A 130 -7.80 -14.41 9.13
N ASN A 131 -6.91 -13.71 9.86
CA ASN A 131 -6.53 -12.35 9.53
C ASN A 131 -5.05 -12.31 9.15
N LEU A 132 -4.75 -11.95 7.91
CA LEU A 132 -3.37 -11.83 7.44
C LEU A 132 -2.73 -10.57 8.03
N LYS A 133 -1.74 -10.76 8.91
CA LYS A 133 -1.01 -9.66 9.52
C LYS A 133 -0.22 -8.93 8.44
N ALA A 134 -0.46 -7.62 8.31
CA ALA A 134 0.24 -6.76 7.37
C ALA A 134 0.21 -7.25 5.91
N ALA A 135 -0.96 -7.73 5.46
CA ALA A 135 -1.16 -8.32 4.12
C ALA A 135 -0.52 -7.50 2.98
N TYR A 136 -0.70 -6.18 2.97
CA TYR A 136 -0.13 -5.31 1.94
C TYR A 136 1.41 -5.31 1.88
N ARG A 137 2.09 -5.62 2.98
CA ARG A 137 3.57 -5.74 3.01
C ARG A 137 4.06 -7.08 2.46
N MET A 138 3.17 -8.06 2.31
CA MET A 138 3.50 -9.38 1.76
C MET A 138 3.34 -9.44 0.24
N VAL A 139 2.73 -8.43 -0.36
CA VAL A 139 2.55 -8.33 -1.82
C VAL A 139 3.69 -7.46 -2.37
N PRO A 140 4.70 -8.04 -3.05
CA PRO A 140 5.81 -7.27 -3.56
C PRO A 140 5.39 -6.38 -4.72
N VAL A 141 5.93 -5.17 -4.78
CA VAL A 141 5.82 -4.26 -5.93
C VAL A 141 6.92 -4.61 -6.93
N HIS A 142 6.59 -4.57 -8.22
CA HIS A 142 7.55 -4.82 -9.28
C HIS A 142 8.69 -3.79 -9.23
N PRO A 143 9.97 -4.19 -9.34
CA PRO A 143 11.11 -3.29 -9.16
C PRO A 143 11.06 -1.98 -9.95
N GLU A 144 10.61 -2.01 -11.21
CA GLU A 144 10.52 -0.78 -12.01
C GLU A 144 9.40 0.17 -11.58
N ASP A 145 8.44 -0.27 -10.77
CA ASP A 145 7.38 0.57 -10.21
C ASP A 145 7.80 1.15 -8.84
N ASN A 146 8.86 0.62 -8.20
CA ASN A 146 9.35 1.14 -6.92
C ASN A 146 9.65 2.66 -6.91
N PRO A 147 10.28 3.24 -7.95
CA PRO A 147 10.55 4.69 -7.96
C PRO A 147 9.28 5.57 -7.97
N LEU A 148 8.10 4.99 -8.22
CA LEU A 148 6.81 5.71 -8.16
C LEU A 148 6.28 5.84 -6.72
N LEU A 149 6.78 5.02 -5.79
CA LEU A 149 6.30 4.95 -4.41
C LEU A 149 7.28 5.61 -3.42
N GLY A 150 8.02 6.61 -3.90
CA GLY A 150 9.00 7.32 -3.09
C GLY A 150 8.37 8.19 -2.01
N ILE A 151 9.10 8.37 -0.91
CA ILE A 151 8.82 9.32 0.16
C ILE A 151 10.08 10.14 0.43
N GLU A 152 9.94 11.32 1.02
CA GLU A 152 11.09 12.11 1.45
C GLU A 152 11.04 12.43 2.95
N TRP A 153 12.16 12.20 3.65
CA TRP A 153 12.29 12.53 5.06
C TRP A 153 13.70 12.99 5.42
N ASP A 154 13.83 14.16 6.04
CA ASP A 154 15.09 14.68 6.60
C ASP A 154 16.30 14.64 5.64
N SER A 155 16.08 15.04 4.37
CA SER A 155 17.07 14.98 3.28
C SER A 155 17.70 13.59 3.05
N THR A 156 17.09 12.55 3.62
CA THR A 156 17.50 11.16 3.51
C THR A 156 16.35 10.40 2.83
N VAL A 157 16.52 10.13 1.55
CA VAL A 157 15.75 9.12 0.81
C VAL A 157 16.68 8.01 0.44
#